data_AF-A0A8I0FBF5-F1
#
_entry.id   AF-A0A8I0FBF5-F1
#
_cell.length_a   1.000
_cell.length_b   1.000
_cell.length_c   1.000
_cell.angle_alpha   90.00
_cell.angle_beta   90.00
_cell.angle_gamma   90.00
#
_symmetry.space_group_name_H-M   'P 1'
#
loop_
_entity.id
_entity.type
_entity.pdbx_description
1 polymer ?
#
loop_
_entity_poly.entity_id
_entity_poly.type
_entity_poly.pdbx_seq_one_letter_code
_entity_poly.pdbx_strand_id
1 'polypeptide(L)'
;INAVDMMPILSEWQGFGKPVIMVFGRRGTPCFFDLFSNKQGNYNFYICGTSGAGKSVFSLEILAAYKSLGFKIYIIDVGRSFKNFVALGKGQAIDFAKREKICMNPFTWLEVIEDEELSEKEGTLNTFAQEMKMLLPMYAKMASPSKPLDDYDKALLSRAIRE
;
A
#
# COMPACT_ATOMS: atom_id res chain seq x y z
N ILE A 1 -9.18 -10.54 48.61
CA ILE A 1 -8.65 -9.29 48.05
C ILE A 1 -7.22 -9.57 47.61
N ASN A 2 -6.91 -9.41 46.32
CA ASN A 2 -5.54 -9.54 45.82
C ASN A 2 -4.78 -8.24 46.10
N ALA A 3 -3.50 -8.31 46.47
CA ALA A 3 -2.67 -7.12 46.70
C ALA A 3 -2.59 -6.21 45.46
N VAL A 4 -2.73 -6.77 44.26
CA VAL A 4 -2.80 -6.03 42.99
C VAL A 4 -4.02 -5.10 42.93
N ASP A 5 -5.15 -5.50 43.51
CA ASP A 5 -6.39 -4.69 43.51
C ASP A 5 -6.28 -3.47 44.45
N MET A 6 -5.34 -3.49 45.39
CA MET A 6 -5.09 -2.43 46.37
C MET A 6 -3.92 -1.52 45.98
N MET A 7 -3.24 -1.81 44.87
CA MET A 7 -2.11 -1.01 44.42
C MET A 7 -2.63 0.30 43.81
N PRO A 8 -2.14 1.49 44.21
CA PRO A 8 -2.56 2.77 43.64
C PRO A 8 -1.96 3.01 42.24
N ILE A 9 -1.76 1.95 41.46
CA ILE A 9 -1.23 2.00 40.09
C ILE A 9 -2.38 1.70 39.14
N LEU A 10 -2.84 2.74 38.44
CA LEU A 10 -3.79 2.63 37.36
C LEU A 10 -3.03 2.87 36.05
N SER A 11 -2.80 1.82 35.26
CA SER A 11 -2.16 1.92 33.93
C SER A 11 -3.16 1.63 32.82
N GLU A 12 -2.97 2.28 31.68
CA GLU A 12 -3.67 1.94 30.43
C GLU A 12 -2.84 0.92 29.63
N TRP A 13 -3.46 0.35 28.60
CA TRP A 13 -2.75 -0.49 27.63
C TRP A 13 -1.67 0.32 26.92
N GLN A 14 -0.43 -0.16 26.95
CA GLN A 14 0.73 0.53 26.40
C GLN A 14 1.03 0.17 24.94
N GLY A 15 0.17 -0.65 24.32
CA GLY A 15 0.29 -1.04 22.92
C GLY A 15 0.96 -2.39 22.69
N PHE A 16 1.61 -2.59 21.54
CA PHE A 16 2.21 -3.88 21.15
C PHE A 16 3.41 -3.74 20.20
N GLY A 17 4.35 -4.68 20.30
CA GLY A 17 5.51 -4.70 19.40
C GLY A 17 6.56 -3.66 19.74
N LYS A 18 7.31 -3.21 18.73
CA LYS A 18 8.33 -2.17 18.89
C LYS A 18 7.70 -0.78 19.05
N PRO A 19 8.38 0.17 19.72
CA PRO A 19 7.86 1.52 19.89
C PRO A 19 8.01 2.36 18.61
N VAL A 20 7.19 2.08 17.59
CA VAL A 20 7.28 2.73 16.28
C VAL A 20 6.32 3.91 16.18
N ILE A 21 5.02 3.66 16.33
CA ILE A 21 3.99 4.70 16.30
C ILE A 21 3.66 5.05 17.75
N MET A 22 3.73 6.32 18.11
CA MET A 22 3.38 6.80 19.45
C MET A 22 2.02 7.51 19.42
N VAL A 23 1.11 7.07 20.28
CA VAL A 23 -0.17 7.75 20.57
C VAL A 23 -0.35 7.88 22.07
N PHE A 24 -1.42 8.55 22.50
CA PHE A 24 -1.73 8.72 23.92
C PHE A 24 -3.09 8.13 24.26
N GLY A 25 -3.14 7.39 25.36
CA GLY A 25 -4.37 6.95 25.99
C GLY A 25 -5.15 8.13 26.58
N ARG A 26 -6.39 7.89 27.02
CA ARG A 26 -7.27 8.95 27.53
C ARG A 26 -6.74 9.57 28.83
N ARG A 27 -5.89 8.87 29.57
CA ARG A 27 -5.22 9.38 30.77
C ARG A 27 -3.83 9.98 30.49
N GLY A 28 -3.45 10.11 29.21
CA GLY A 28 -2.14 10.63 28.81
C GLY A 28 -1.01 9.60 28.89
N THR A 29 -1.32 8.33 29.12
CA THR A 29 -0.31 7.25 29.06
C THR A 29 0.16 7.09 27.62
N PRO A 30 1.48 7.17 27.33
CA PRO A 30 1.99 6.84 26.00
C PRO A 30 1.65 5.39 25.65
N CYS A 31 1.15 5.19 24.43
CA CYS A 31 0.83 3.89 23.87
C CYS A 31 1.53 3.75 22.54
N PHE A 32 2.23 2.63 22.36
CA PHE A 32 3.08 2.40 21.20
C PHE A 32 2.68 1.16 20.44
N PHE A 33 2.63 1.25 19.11
CA PHE A 33 2.41 0.05 18.32
C PHE A 33 3.24 0.00 17.05
N ASP A 34 3.58 -1.23 16.68
CA ASP A 34 4.25 -1.58 15.44
C ASP A 34 3.36 -2.53 14.63
N LEU A 35 2.82 -2.03 13.53
CA LEU A 35 1.93 -2.78 12.63
C LEU A 35 2.63 -4.01 12.02
N PHE A 36 3.96 -3.99 11.91
CA PHE A 36 4.74 -5.12 11.41
C PHE A 36 5.15 -6.12 12.51
N SER A 37 4.83 -5.85 13.77
CA SER A 37 5.04 -6.80 14.87
C SER A 37 3.93 -7.85 15.00
N ASN A 38 2.97 -7.90 14.06
CA ASN A 38 1.90 -8.89 14.10
C ASN A 38 2.43 -10.32 13.83
N LYS A 39 2.20 -11.25 14.76
CA LYS A 39 2.58 -12.67 14.64
C LYS A 39 1.54 -13.53 13.91
N GLN A 40 0.34 -13.01 13.66
CA GLN A 40 -0.77 -13.74 13.05
C GLN A 40 -0.77 -13.71 11.51
N GLY A 41 0.26 -13.13 10.88
CA GLY A 41 0.53 -13.28 9.44
C GLY A 41 0.04 -12.17 8.52
N ASN A 42 -0.57 -11.09 9.03
CA ASN A 42 -1.04 -9.97 8.20
C ASN A 42 -0.61 -8.61 8.79
N TYR A 43 -0.11 -7.70 7.95
CA TYR A 43 0.35 -6.36 8.33
C TYR A 43 -0.56 -5.23 7.81
N ASN A 44 -1.67 -5.60 7.19
CA ASN A 44 -2.66 -4.65 6.67
C ASN A 44 -3.39 -3.95 7.83
N PHE A 45 -3.63 -2.66 7.66
CA PHE A 45 -4.41 -1.84 8.58
C PHE A 45 -5.37 -0.95 7.81
N TYR A 46 -6.43 -0.50 8.48
CA TYR A 46 -7.45 0.36 7.89
C TYR A 46 -7.76 1.54 8.81
N ILE A 47 -7.79 2.75 8.25
CA ILE A 47 -8.15 3.97 8.96
C ILE A 47 -9.53 4.43 8.47
N CYS A 48 -10.50 4.46 9.37
CA CYS A 48 -11.86 4.93 9.08
C CYS A 48 -12.15 6.27 9.79
N GLY A 49 -13.08 7.04 9.25
CA GLY A 49 -13.51 8.31 9.82
C GLY A 49 -14.24 9.18 8.80
N THR A 50 -15.01 10.15 9.27
CA THR A 50 -15.69 11.14 8.41
C THR A 50 -14.69 12.12 7.78
N SER A 51 -15.14 12.93 6.82
CA SER A 51 -14.31 14.02 6.29
C SER A 51 -13.94 14.98 7.42
N GLY A 52 -12.67 15.40 7.49
CA GLY A 52 -12.16 16.25 8.57
C GLY A 52 -11.83 15.54 9.89
N ALA A 53 -12.10 14.24 10.05
CA ALA A 53 -11.83 13.50 11.29
C ALA A 53 -10.33 13.24 11.59
N GLY A 54 -9.41 13.79 10.80
CA GLY A 54 -7.97 13.61 11.01
C GLY A 54 -7.38 12.34 10.40
N LYS A 55 -8.10 11.58 9.55
CA LYS A 55 -7.57 10.37 8.89
C LYS A 55 -6.21 10.58 8.23
N SER A 56 -6.07 11.65 7.44
CA SER A 56 -4.82 11.96 6.73
C SER A 56 -3.71 12.40 7.67
N VAL A 57 -4.05 13.12 8.75
CA VAL A 57 -3.09 13.53 9.80
C VAL A 57 -2.54 12.29 10.51
N PHE A 58 -3.42 11.38 10.91
CA PHE A 58 -3.00 10.13 11.54
C PHE A 58 -2.21 9.24 10.58
N SER A 59 -2.59 9.21 9.29
CA SER A 59 -1.81 8.51 8.26
C SER A 59 -0.40 9.09 8.15
N LEU A 60 -0.24 10.41 8.18
CA LEU A 60 1.08 11.06 8.16
C LEU A 60 1.95 10.65 9.34
N GLU A 61 1.38 10.54 10.54
CA GLU A 61 2.11 10.08 11.73
C GLU A 61 2.70 8.68 11.51
N ILE A 62 1.88 7.77 11.00
CA ILE A 62 2.31 6.39 10.67
C ILE A 62 3.41 6.41 9.60
N LEU A 63 3.22 7.18 8.53
CA LEU A 63 4.19 7.27 7.45
C LEU A 63 5.51 7.87 7.92
N ALA A 64 5.47 8.91 8.76
CA ALA A 64 6.66 9.54 9.33
C ALA A 64 7.43 8.55 10.23
N ALA A 65 6.72 7.84 11.10
CA ALA A 65 7.30 6.82 11.97
C ALA A 65 8.05 5.75 11.17
N TYR A 66 7.41 5.12 10.18
CA TYR A 66 8.09 4.11 9.34
C TYR A 66 9.17 4.70 8.45
N LYS A 67 8.99 5.93 7.95
CA LYS A 67 10.03 6.58 7.15
C LYS A 67 11.30 6.80 7.96
N SER A 68 11.17 7.16 9.24
CA SER A 68 12.30 7.32 10.17
C SER A 68 13.09 6.03 10.37
N LEU A 69 12.44 4.88 10.24
CA LEU A 69 13.05 3.55 10.31
C LEU A 69 13.62 3.08 8.97
N GLY A 70 13.62 3.93 7.94
CA GLY A 70 14.18 3.62 6.62
C GLY A 70 13.24 2.84 5.69
N PHE A 71 11.95 2.72 6.01
CA PHE A 71 11.01 2.00 5.14
C PHE A 71 10.83 2.71 3.80
N LYS A 72 10.64 1.91 2.75
CA LYS A 72 10.21 2.40 1.43
C LYS A 72 8.69 2.58 1.45
N ILE A 73 8.25 3.77 1.10
CA ILE A 73 6.85 4.17 1.19
C ILE A 73 6.35 4.57 -0.19
N TYR A 74 5.22 4.01 -0.58
CA TYR A 74 4.48 4.36 -1.78
C TYR A 74 3.11 4.88 -1.37
N ILE A 75 2.73 6.05 -1.88
CA ILE A 75 1.47 6.73 -1.52
C ILE A 75 0.66 6.95 -2.78
N ILE A 76 -0.57 6.44 -2.79
CA ILE A 76 -1.56 6.72 -3.84
C ILE A 76 -2.56 7.70 -3.24
N ASP A 77 -2.56 8.94 -3.73
CA ASP A 77 -3.35 10.01 -3.15
C ASP A 77 -4.00 10.88 -4.24
N VAL A 78 -5.32 11.03 -4.13
CA VAL A 78 -6.14 11.88 -5.01
C VAL A 78 -6.14 13.34 -4.50
N GLY A 79 -6.09 13.54 -3.18
CA GLY A 79 -6.30 14.84 -2.52
C GLY A 79 -5.05 15.70 -2.39
N ARG A 80 -3.86 15.16 -2.72
CA ARG A 80 -2.54 15.80 -2.60
C ARG A 80 -2.18 16.18 -1.15
N SER A 81 -2.82 15.56 -0.17
CA SER A 81 -2.60 15.74 1.27
C SER A 81 -1.17 15.40 1.70
N PHE A 82 -0.51 14.49 0.99
CA PHE A 82 0.83 14.02 1.34
C PHE A 82 1.98 14.71 0.59
N LYS A 83 1.69 15.66 -0.33
CA LYS A 83 2.73 16.27 -1.18
C LYS A 83 3.85 16.94 -0.38
N ASN A 84 3.49 17.69 0.66
CA ASN A 84 4.47 18.39 1.49
C ASN A 84 5.36 17.41 2.26
N PHE A 85 4.79 16.29 2.72
CA PHE A 85 5.55 15.23 3.38
C PHE A 85 6.55 14.57 2.42
N VAL A 86 6.11 14.25 1.19
CA VAL A 86 7.00 13.70 0.16
C VAL A 86 8.14 14.68 -0.16
N ALA A 87 7.82 15.97 -0.34
CA ALA A 87 8.83 16.99 -0.60
C ALA A 87 9.84 17.14 0.57
N LEU A 88 9.35 17.16 1.81
CA LEU A 88 10.20 17.23 3.01
C LEU A 88 11.13 16.01 3.12
N GLY A 89 10.60 14.83 2.80
CA GLY A 89 11.36 13.58 2.77
C GLY A 89 12.28 13.41 1.55
N LYS A 90 12.45 14.45 0.71
CA LYS A 90 13.17 14.40 -0.58
C LYS A 90 12.72 13.25 -1.47
N GLY A 91 11.44 12.89 -1.39
CA GLY A 91 10.82 11.86 -2.21
C GLY A 91 10.39 12.37 -3.58
N GLN A 92 9.87 11.47 -4.40
CA GLN A 92 9.35 11.77 -5.72
C GLN A 92 7.82 11.84 -5.67
N ALA A 93 7.25 12.94 -6.14
CA ALA A 93 5.81 13.06 -6.36
C ALA A 93 5.52 12.95 -7.86
N ILE A 94 4.68 11.98 -8.23
CA ILE A 94 4.22 11.78 -9.62
C ILE A 94 2.79 12.35 -9.69
N ASP A 95 2.59 13.41 -10.46
CA ASP A 95 1.32 14.14 -10.54
C ASP A 95 0.74 14.11 -11.96
N PHE A 96 -0.19 13.19 -12.21
CA PHE A 96 -0.82 12.98 -13.51
C PHE A 96 -1.74 14.13 -13.96
N ALA A 97 -2.13 15.05 -13.07
CA ALA A 97 -2.99 16.18 -13.43
C ALA A 97 -2.19 17.38 -13.98
N LYS A 98 -0.88 17.44 -13.74
CA LYS A 98 -0.02 18.37 -14.47
C LYS A 98 0.18 17.80 -15.87
N ARG A 99 0.28 18.67 -16.89
CA ARG A 99 0.66 18.28 -18.26
C ARG A 99 2.13 17.84 -18.36
N GLU A 100 2.64 17.17 -17.34
CA GLU A 100 3.94 16.52 -17.39
C GLU A 100 3.82 15.31 -18.32
N LYS A 101 4.84 15.12 -19.17
CA LYS A 101 4.91 13.97 -20.07
C LYS A 101 5.33 12.73 -19.27
N ILE A 102 4.43 12.23 -18.43
CA ILE A 102 4.63 10.98 -17.70
C ILE A 102 4.34 9.84 -18.67
N CYS A 103 5.37 9.05 -18.98
CA CYS A 103 5.24 7.81 -19.72
C CYS A 103 5.50 6.65 -18.76
N MET A 104 4.51 5.81 -18.54
CA MET A 104 4.67 4.53 -17.85
C MET A 104 4.34 3.43 -18.84
N ASN A 105 5.36 2.67 -19.22
CA ASN A 105 5.17 1.50 -20.05
C ASN A 105 4.96 0.28 -19.12
N PRO A 106 3.76 -0.33 -19.13
CA PRO A 106 3.48 -1.49 -18.28
C PRO A 106 4.25 -2.75 -18.72
N PHE A 107 4.83 -2.76 -19.91
CA PHE A 107 5.64 -3.87 -20.43
C PHE A 107 7.12 -3.80 -20.02
N THR A 108 7.58 -2.73 -19.37
CA THR A 108 9.01 -2.51 -19.09
C THR A 108 9.68 -3.62 -18.26
N TRP A 109 8.91 -4.36 -17.47
CA TRP A 109 9.43 -5.33 -16.49
C TRP A 109 9.09 -6.77 -16.84
N LEU A 110 8.45 -6.99 -18.00
CA LEU A 110 8.06 -8.32 -18.45
C LEU A 110 9.26 -9.05 -19.00
N GLU A 111 9.54 -10.21 -18.41
CA GLU A 111 10.50 -11.14 -18.94
C GLU A 111 9.76 -12.11 -19.86
N VAL A 112 10.11 -12.08 -21.14
CA VAL A 112 9.62 -13.06 -22.11
C VAL A 112 10.45 -14.33 -21.92
N ILE A 113 10.03 -15.16 -20.95
CA ILE A 113 10.57 -16.50 -20.78
C ILE A 113 9.72 -17.43 -21.65
N GLU A 114 10.35 -18.08 -22.63
CA GLU A 114 9.68 -19.03 -23.54
C GLU A 114 9.30 -20.34 -22.85
N ASP A 115 10.03 -20.72 -21.78
CA ASP A 115 9.83 -21.95 -21.01
C ASP A 115 9.15 -21.69 -19.65
N GLU A 116 7.87 -22.03 -19.55
CA GLU A 116 7.07 -21.92 -18.31
C GLU A 116 7.64 -22.80 -17.18
N GLU A 117 8.25 -23.95 -17.49
CA GLU A 117 8.84 -24.87 -16.50
C GLU A 117 10.13 -24.35 -15.84
N LEU A 118 10.87 -23.47 -16.52
CA LEU A 118 12.05 -22.81 -15.97
C LEU A 118 11.65 -21.66 -15.03
N SER A 119 10.58 -20.94 -15.36
CA SER A 119 10.06 -19.81 -14.57
C SER A 119 9.58 -20.22 -13.18
N GLU A 120 8.96 -21.39 -13.03
CA GLU A 120 8.53 -21.89 -11.71
C GLU A 120 9.70 -22.29 -10.81
N LYS A 121 10.80 -22.77 -11.40
CA LYS A 121 12.01 -23.18 -10.65
C LYS A 121 12.86 -22.00 -10.19
N GLU A 122 12.91 -20.92 -10.97
CA GLU A 122 13.63 -19.70 -10.58
C GLU A 122 12.80 -18.76 -9.68
N GLY A 123 11.51 -19.04 -9.49
CA GLY A 123 10.63 -18.21 -8.65
C GLY A 123 10.35 -16.83 -9.26
N THR A 124 10.51 -16.70 -10.58
CA THR A 124 10.34 -15.45 -11.30
C THR A 124 8.85 -15.13 -11.41
N LEU A 125 8.40 -14.07 -10.71
CA LEU A 125 7.01 -13.61 -10.68
C LEU A 125 6.54 -12.89 -11.97
N ASN A 126 7.44 -12.70 -12.94
CA ASN A 126 7.23 -11.79 -14.08
C ASN A 126 7.00 -12.50 -15.41
N THR A 127 6.51 -13.75 -15.41
CA THR A 127 6.16 -14.42 -16.66
C THR A 127 5.01 -13.68 -17.33
N PHE A 128 5.08 -13.53 -18.65
CA PHE A 128 4.05 -12.84 -19.43
C PHE A 128 2.63 -13.36 -19.16
N ALA A 129 2.48 -14.68 -18.98
CA ALA A 129 1.18 -15.30 -18.66
C ALA A 129 0.61 -14.90 -17.30
N GLN A 130 1.46 -14.71 -16.28
CA GLN A 130 1.03 -14.29 -14.95
C GLN A 130 0.63 -12.80 -14.95
N GLU A 131 1.44 -11.98 -15.60
CA GLU A 131 1.25 -10.54 -15.72
C GLU A 131 0.04 -10.18 -16.59
N MET A 132 -0.32 -11.03 -17.57
CA MET A 132 -1.54 -10.88 -18.35
C MET A 132 -2.80 -10.76 -17.48
N LYS A 133 -2.81 -11.39 -16.30
CA LYS A 133 -3.92 -11.27 -15.34
C LYS A 133 -4.08 -9.85 -14.79
N MET A 134 -3.00 -9.07 -14.74
CA MET A 134 -3.01 -7.66 -14.32
C MET A 134 -3.16 -6.71 -15.51
N LEU A 135 -2.51 -7.01 -16.64
CA LEU A 135 -2.57 -6.18 -17.86
C LEU A 135 -3.96 -6.20 -18.50
N LEU A 136 -4.59 -7.38 -18.61
CA LEU A 136 -5.86 -7.52 -19.32
C LEU A 136 -6.98 -6.65 -18.73
N PRO A 137 -7.23 -6.62 -17.40
CA PRO A 137 -8.21 -5.70 -16.82
C PRO A 137 -7.89 -4.22 -17.07
N MET A 138 -6.60 -3.85 -17.07
CA MET A 138 -6.15 -2.49 -17.30
C MET A 138 -6.46 -2.06 -18.74
N TYR A 139 -6.03 -2.85 -19.74
CA TYR A 139 -6.33 -2.59 -21.15
C TYR A 139 -7.82 -2.68 -21.47
N ALA A 140 -8.54 -3.61 -20.83
CA ALA A 140 -9.99 -3.71 -20.96
C ALA A 140 -10.68 -2.42 -20.52
N LYS A 141 -10.27 -1.85 -19.37
CA LYS A 141 -10.82 -0.60 -18.87
C LYS A 141 -10.44 0.60 -19.75
N MET A 142 -9.27 0.58 -20.38
CA MET A 142 -8.84 1.61 -21.33
C MET A 142 -9.60 1.53 -22.66
N ALA A 143 -9.80 0.32 -23.19
CA ALA A 143 -10.52 0.08 -24.43
C ALA A 143 -12.03 0.37 -24.30
N SER A 144 -12.60 0.08 -23.13
CA SER A 144 -14.01 0.38 -22.82
C SER A 144 -14.16 0.93 -21.39
N PRO A 145 -14.06 2.27 -21.22
CA PRO A 145 -14.18 2.91 -19.91
C PRO A 145 -15.56 2.75 -19.28
N SER A 146 -16.61 2.69 -20.10
CA SER A 146 -18.01 2.75 -19.62
C SER A 146 -18.68 1.38 -19.54
N LYS A 147 -18.31 0.43 -20.42
CA LYS A 147 -18.98 -0.87 -20.54
C LYS A 147 -17.98 -2.01 -20.27
N PRO A 148 -18.32 -3.03 -19.46
CA PRO A 148 -17.47 -4.21 -19.32
C PRO A 148 -17.40 -4.96 -20.66
N LEU A 149 -16.21 -5.46 -20.98
CA LEU A 149 -15.95 -6.29 -22.16
C LEU A 149 -16.47 -7.71 -21.91
N ASP A 150 -17.00 -8.31 -22.97
CA ASP A 150 -17.42 -9.72 -22.94
C ASP A 150 -16.19 -10.65 -22.99
N ASP A 151 -16.37 -11.93 -22.69
CA ASP A 151 -15.28 -12.89 -22.63
C ASP A 151 -14.65 -13.12 -24.01
N TYR A 152 -15.43 -13.00 -25.08
CA TYR A 152 -14.92 -13.00 -26.45
C TYR A 152 -13.97 -11.80 -26.70
N ASP A 153 -14.38 -10.60 -26.30
CA ASP A 153 -13.58 -9.39 -26.49
C ASP A 153 -12.29 -9.43 -25.66
N LYS A 154 -12.36 -9.96 -24.43
CA LYS A 154 -11.19 -10.19 -23.58
C LYS A 154 -10.23 -11.20 -24.20
N ALA A 155 -10.73 -12.26 -24.82
CA ALA A 155 -9.90 -13.26 -25.49
C ALA A 155 -9.14 -12.64 -26.69
N LEU A 156 -9.83 -11.83 -27.49
CA LEU A 156 -9.20 -11.08 -28.58
C LEU A 156 -8.15 -10.08 -28.08
N LEU A 157 -8.47 -9.34 -27.02
CA LEU A 157 -7.56 -8.37 -26.41
C LEU A 157 -6.31 -9.07 -25.83
N SER A 158 -6.48 -10.20 -25.15
CA SER A 158 -5.37 -11.00 -24.61
C SER A 158 -4.43 -11.47 -25.72
N ARG A 159 -4.98 -11.95 -26.84
CA ARG A 159 -4.19 -12.32 -28.02
C ARG A 159 -3.41 -11.12 -28.58
N ALA A 160 -4.07 -9.97 -28.74
CA ALA A 160 -3.44 -8.76 -29.26
C ALA A 160 -2.32 -8.20 -28.37
N ILE A 161 -2.38 -8.42 -27.06
CA ILE A 161 -1.32 -7.99 -26.13
C ILE A 161 -0.07 -8.89 -26.27
N ARG A 162 -0.23 -10.15 -26.72
CA ARG A 162 0.85 -11.14 -26.85
C ARG A 162 1.64 -11.03 -28.16
N GLU A 163 1.02 -10.50 -29.21
CA GLU A 163 1.64 -10.26 -30.53
C GLU A 163 2.57 -9.05 -30.51
#